data_AF-A0AAX2DG74-F1
#
_entry.id   AF-A0AAX2DG74-F1
#
_cell.length_a   1.000
_cell.length_b   1.000
_cell.length_c   1.000
_cell.angle_alpha   90.00
_cell.angle_beta   90.00
_cell.angle_gamma   90.00
#
_symmetry.space_group_name_H-M   'P 1'
#
loop_
_entity.id
_entity.type
_entity.pdbx_description
1 polymer ?
#
loop_
_entity_poly.entity_id
_entity_poly.type
_entity_poly.pdbx_seq_one_letter_code
_entity_poly.pdbx_strand_id
1 'polypeptide(L)'
;MMEIIKPKLNRLPVTTTIPLDKIYSSREVVQDDIFLKKYIRFQRGEKQALLTRMPLSYIKNGFYKNSGSGFVSVADSPPEDHIFYVANLIRSGHRPQIYIYKNINKSSSELYVAPDDSAVYKAYENLRIEVVPVVALDTSIELEESAYQVKNLRFKEENLGTFIDSIVAKKETGQAYSVLGEKISCMHQEELEKLHVHAGLVMQELKRFHSDYISGLHYHQTLFSILYRLVENLQAIKLLIANNYYYQAVCLLRSTYEMSLDFYVDWLAPEQIGFWLQVHARIDRVGFKMAMELAHPKENSKKNKFLAEQKSYCYNLLSNVSSKAILSPLGRSFYDEVYTFSSEVVHQDFNMKEIYSVLMGDPNCKTFNEEAATTLVRCLDIVTAKICHRIRQDIGSGIER
;
A
#
# COMPACT_ATOMS: atom_id res chain seq x y z
N MET A 1 -37.26 -16.52 0.49
CA MET A 1 -35.83 -16.25 0.75
C MET A 1 -35.52 -14.87 0.22
N MET A 2 -35.23 -13.89 1.09
CA MET A 2 -34.71 -12.61 0.62
C MET A 2 -33.29 -12.84 0.08
N GLU A 3 -33.06 -12.52 -1.19
CA GLU A 3 -31.71 -12.44 -1.73
C GLU A 3 -30.94 -11.40 -0.91
N ILE A 4 -29.96 -11.86 -0.13
CA ILE A 4 -28.98 -10.97 0.48
C ILE A 4 -28.12 -10.46 -0.68
N ILE A 5 -28.49 -9.30 -1.22
CA ILE A 5 -27.67 -8.58 -2.20
C ILE A 5 -26.38 -8.19 -1.48
N LYS A 6 -25.29 -8.92 -1.75
CA LYS A 6 -23.97 -8.59 -1.19
C LYS A 6 -23.56 -7.21 -1.69
N PRO A 7 -23.26 -6.24 -0.81
CA PRO A 7 -22.82 -4.92 -1.24
C PRO A 7 -21.55 -5.04 -2.07
N LYS A 8 -21.51 -4.36 -3.22
CA LYS A 8 -20.32 -4.34 -4.07
C LYS A 8 -19.22 -3.53 -3.38
N LEU A 9 -18.05 -4.15 -3.21
CA LEU A 9 -16.87 -3.46 -2.75
C LEU A 9 -16.55 -2.29 -3.71
N ASN A 10 -16.27 -1.12 -3.14
CA ASN A 10 -15.97 0.14 -3.83
C ASN A 10 -14.64 0.69 -3.32
N ARG A 11 -13.67 0.84 -4.22
CA ARG A 11 -12.33 1.41 -3.97
C ARG A 11 -12.13 2.77 -4.66
N LEU A 12 -13.20 3.37 -5.17
CA LEU A 12 -13.19 4.74 -5.69
C LEU A 12 -13.75 5.68 -4.62
N PRO A 13 -13.03 6.75 -4.25
CA PRO A 13 -13.62 7.84 -3.48
C PRO A 13 -14.73 8.50 -4.31
N VAL A 14 -15.80 8.95 -3.64
CA VAL A 14 -16.86 9.72 -4.30
C VAL A 14 -16.28 11.09 -4.67
N THR A 15 -16.07 11.32 -5.96
CA THR A 15 -15.62 12.62 -6.45
C THR A 15 -16.81 13.55 -6.55
N THR A 16 -16.70 14.76 -5.98
CA THR A 16 -17.70 15.81 -6.08
C THR A 16 -17.07 17.04 -6.72
N THR A 17 -17.70 17.57 -7.76
CA THR A 17 -17.27 18.84 -8.35
C THR A 17 -17.85 19.98 -7.53
N ILE A 18 -16.99 20.76 -6.88
CA ILE A 18 -17.37 21.96 -6.15
C ILE A 18 -17.11 23.18 -7.05
N PRO A 19 -18.12 24.01 -7.34
CA PRO A 19 -17.93 25.28 -8.04
C PRO A 19 -16.93 26.18 -7.28
N LEU A 20 -16.05 26.86 -8.01
CA LEU A 20 -14.98 27.70 -7.41
C LEU A 20 -15.55 28.80 -6.50
N ASP A 21 -16.71 29.36 -6.85
CA ASP A 21 -17.44 30.38 -6.08
C ASP A 21 -18.00 29.85 -4.74
N LYS A 22 -18.03 28.54 -4.54
CA LYS A 22 -18.39 27.88 -3.29
C LYS A 22 -17.18 27.46 -2.45
N ILE A 23 -15.97 27.69 -2.93
CA ILE A 23 -14.74 27.45 -2.18
C ILE A 23 -14.42 28.71 -1.38
N TYR A 24 -14.78 28.71 -0.10
CA TYR A 24 -14.47 29.79 0.82
C TYR A 24 -13.09 29.56 1.44
N SER A 25 -12.11 30.39 1.09
CA SER A 25 -10.86 30.50 1.85
C SER A 25 -11.08 31.48 3.01
N SER A 26 -10.73 31.09 4.23
CA SER A 26 -10.69 32.04 5.34
C SER A 26 -9.63 33.09 5.03
N ARG A 27 -10.00 34.37 5.13
CA ARG A 27 -9.13 35.50 4.77
C ARG A 27 -7.87 35.63 5.64
N GLU A 28 -7.76 34.81 6.69
CA GLU A 28 -6.72 34.88 7.72
C GLU A 28 -5.60 33.84 7.54
N VAL A 29 -5.69 32.95 6.54
CA VAL A 29 -4.65 31.93 6.31
C VAL A 29 -3.43 32.55 5.63
N VAL A 30 -2.27 32.37 6.25
CA VAL A 30 -1.00 32.85 5.71
C VAL A 30 -0.54 31.89 4.63
N GLN A 31 -0.41 32.39 3.40
CA GLN A 31 0.00 31.57 2.25
C GLN A 31 1.50 31.23 2.28
N ASP A 32 1.82 30.00 1.89
CA ASP A 32 3.18 29.55 1.58
C ASP A 32 3.46 29.65 0.07
N ASP A 33 4.22 30.68 -0.33
CA ASP A 33 4.60 30.91 -1.73
C ASP A 33 5.42 29.76 -2.33
N ILE A 34 6.24 29.06 -1.53
CA ILE A 34 7.07 27.95 -2.00
C ILE A 34 6.16 26.78 -2.36
N PHE A 35 5.22 26.47 -1.47
CA PHE A 35 4.22 25.44 -1.70
C PHE A 35 3.37 25.76 -2.92
N LEU A 36 2.76 26.95 -2.94
CA LEU A 36 1.87 27.37 -4.03
C LEU A 36 2.57 27.28 -5.38
N LYS A 37 3.83 27.74 -5.46
CA LYS A 37 4.64 27.62 -6.68
C LYS A 37 4.86 26.17 -7.08
N LYS A 38 5.20 25.26 -6.16
CA LYS A 38 5.41 23.84 -6.46
C LYS A 38 4.11 23.15 -6.88
N TYR A 39 3.03 23.40 -6.14
CA TYR A 39 1.71 22.83 -6.38
C TYR A 39 1.14 23.27 -7.73
N ILE A 40 1.21 24.57 -8.06
CA ILE A 40 0.78 25.08 -9.37
C ILE A 40 1.58 24.43 -10.50
N ARG A 41 2.91 24.29 -10.36
CA ARG A 41 3.74 23.63 -11.39
C ARG A 41 3.38 22.15 -11.55
N PHE A 42 3.08 21.46 -10.46
CA PHE A 42 2.56 20.09 -10.49
C PHE A 42 1.21 20.02 -11.20
N GLN A 43 0.25 20.88 -10.83
CA GLN A 43 -1.07 20.98 -11.47
C GLN A 43 -0.98 21.37 -12.96
N ARG A 44 0.07 22.08 -13.39
CA ARG A 44 0.33 22.39 -14.80
C ARG A 44 1.02 21.25 -15.56
N GLY A 45 1.42 20.17 -14.88
CA GLY A 45 2.19 19.07 -15.48
C GLY A 45 3.67 19.42 -15.75
N GLU A 46 4.14 20.56 -15.26
CA GLU A 46 5.53 21.04 -15.38
C GLU A 46 6.46 20.37 -14.35
N LYS A 47 5.88 19.72 -13.33
CA LYS A 47 6.59 19.01 -12.28
C LYS A 47 5.89 17.69 -11.98
N GLN A 48 6.66 16.66 -11.62
CA GLN A 48 6.16 15.41 -11.06
C GLN A 48 6.13 15.48 -9.53
N ALA A 49 5.31 14.65 -8.92
CA ALA A 49 5.27 14.41 -7.48
C ALA A 49 5.45 12.93 -7.19
N LEU A 50 5.70 12.59 -5.93
CA LEU A 50 5.80 11.21 -5.46
C LEU A 50 4.64 10.91 -4.51
N LEU A 51 3.88 9.87 -4.79
CA LEU A 51 2.95 9.25 -3.83
C LEU A 51 3.71 8.19 -3.06
N THR A 52 3.84 8.35 -1.75
CA THR A 52 4.56 7.42 -0.88
C THR A 52 3.99 7.51 0.53
N ARG A 53 4.65 6.85 1.49
CA ARG A 53 4.36 6.96 2.91
C ARG A 53 5.60 7.42 3.68
N MET A 54 5.37 8.18 4.74
CA MET A 54 6.45 8.77 5.53
C MET A 54 6.09 8.83 7.01
N PRO A 55 7.07 8.71 7.92
CA PRO A 55 6.87 9.00 9.33
C PRO A 55 6.34 10.42 9.53
N LEU A 56 5.25 10.57 10.29
CA LEU A 56 4.66 11.85 10.65
C LEU A 56 5.65 12.73 11.41
N SER A 57 6.55 12.11 12.18
CA SER A 57 7.65 12.77 12.90
C SER A 57 8.67 13.47 11.99
N TYR A 58 8.73 13.13 10.69
CA TYR A 58 9.58 13.82 9.71
C TYR A 58 8.90 15.04 9.09
N ILE A 59 7.62 15.26 9.39
CA ILE A 59 6.78 16.28 8.77
C ILE A 59 6.38 17.29 9.84
N LYS A 60 6.74 18.55 9.62
CA LYS A 60 6.24 19.67 10.41
C LYS A 60 4.85 20.06 9.92
N ASN A 61 3.86 20.13 10.81
CA ASN A 61 2.60 20.81 10.51
C ASN A 61 2.84 22.32 10.32
N GLY A 62 2.38 22.87 9.20
CA GLY A 62 2.69 24.22 8.75
C GLY A 62 4.00 24.31 7.98
N PHE A 63 4.58 25.52 7.94
CA PHE A 63 5.82 25.82 7.20
C PHE A 63 6.67 26.88 7.93
N TYR A 64 7.80 27.23 7.32
CA TYR A 64 8.71 28.26 7.82
C TYR A 64 8.75 29.46 6.88
N LYS A 65 8.63 30.67 7.44
CA LYS A 65 8.81 31.92 6.72
C LYS A 65 10.13 32.58 7.14
N ASN A 66 10.88 33.08 6.17
CA ASN A 66 12.08 33.86 6.46
C ASN A 66 11.67 35.23 7.00
N SER A 67 12.10 35.52 8.24
CA SER A 67 12.12 36.84 8.84
C SER A 67 13.58 37.29 8.84
N GLY A 68 13.93 38.57 8.61
CA GLY A 68 15.34 38.97 8.45
C GLY A 68 16.33 38.52 9.55
N SER A 69 15.85 38.03 10.70
CA SER A 69 16.60 37.44 11.81
C SER A 69 16.58 35.89 11.90
N GLY A 70 15.94 35.17 10.97
CA GLY A 70 15.82 33.71 10.99
C GLY A 70 14.49 33.17 10.45
N PHE A 71 14.15 31.92 10.76
CA PHE A 71 12.90 31.30 10.33
C PHE A 71 11.83 31.37 11.42
N VAL A 72 10.61 31.78 11.05
CA VAL A 72 9.42 31.78 11.91
C VAL A 72 8.50 30.65 11.46
N SER A 73 8.05 29.80 12.39
CA SER A 73 7.08 28.76 12.09
C SER A 73 5.68 29.37 11.95
N VAL A 74 4.99 29.01 10.88
CA VAL A 74 3.61 29.36 10.59
C VAL A 74 2.83 28.06 10.48
N ALA A 75 1.72 27.93 11.18
CA ALA A 75 0.86 26.76 11.09
C ALA A 75 -0.60 27.19 11.30
N ASP A 76 -1.50 26.60 10.52
CA ASP A 76 -2.92 26.82 10.71
C ASP A 76 -3.41 26.06 11.95
N SER A 77 -4.41 26.63 12.61
CA SER A 77 -5.12 25.99 13.72
C SER A 77 -6.52 25.61 13.22
N PRO A 78 -6.69 24.41 12.64
CA PRO A 78 -7.98 23.99 12.14
C PRO A 78 -8.97 23.80 13.29
N PRO A 79 -10.27 24.10 13.08
CA PRO A 79 -11.32 23.80 14.05
C PRO A 79 -11.34 22.33 14.49
N GLU A 80 -11.68 22.07 15.76
CA GLU A 80 -11.67 20.71 16.33
C GLU A 80 -12.66 19.76 15.65
N ASP A 81 -13.81 20.28 15.21
CA ASP A 81 -14.83 19.53 14.47
C ASP A 81 -14.32 19.04 13.11
N HIS A 82 -13.49 19.84 12.42
CA HIS A 82 -12.82 19.42 11.19
C HIS A 82 -11.83 18.28 11.45
N ILE A 83 -11.03 18.38 12.52
CA ILE A 83 -10.09 17.31 12.91
C ILE A 83 -10.86 16.03 13.24
N PHE A 84 -11.94 16.13 14.03
CA PHE A 84 -12.79 15.00 14.40
C PHE A 84 -13.45 14.34 13.18
N TYR A 85 -13.95 15.14 12.24
CA TYR A 85 -14.51 14.65 10.99
C TYR A 85 -13.49 13.84 10.18
N VAL A 86 -12.27 14.38 9.99
CA VAL A 86 -11.22 13.68 9.24
C VAL A 86 -10.75 12.42 9.98
N ALA A 87 -10.66 12.45 11.31
CA ALA A 87 -10.32 11.27 12.10
C ALA A 87 -11.35 10.15 11.90
N ASN A 88 -12.65 10.48 11.87
CA ASN A 88 -13.71 9.51 11.57
C ASN A 88 -13.63 8.98 10.14
N LEU A 89 -13.28 9.81 9.15
CA LEU A 89 -13.03 9.34 7.78
C LEU A 89 -11.88 8.33 7.74
N ILE A 90 -10.79 8.58 8.46
CA ILE A 90 -9.64 7.66 8.54
C ILE A 90 -10.08 6.33 9.17
N ARG A 91 -10.83 6.38 10.28
CA ARG A 91 -11.40 5.19 10.94
C ARG A 91 -12.41 4.43 10.06
N SER A 92 -13.09 5.11 9.15
CA SER A 92 -13.98 4.45 8.17
C SER A 92 -13.22 3.87 6.96
N GLY A 93 -11.92 4.12 6.82
CA GLY A 93 -11.07 3.54 5.77
C GLY A 93 -10.49 4.53 4.76
N HIS A 94 -10.71 5.83 4.91
CA HIS A 94 -10.01 6.82 4.09
C HIS A 94 -8.55 6.97 4.52
N ARG A 95 -7.72 7.38 3.59
CA ARG A 95 -6.30 7.63 3.78
C ARG A 95 -5.95 8.94 3.05
N PRO A 96 -6.51 10.07 3.53
CA PRO A 96 -6.22 11.38 2.96
C PRO A 96 -4.72 11.64 2.99
N GLN A 97 -4.19 12.10 1.87
CA GLN A 97 -2.77 12.36 1.70
C GLN A 97 -2.41 13.74 2.24
N ILE A 98 -1.20 13.89 2.77
CA ILE A 98 -0.64 15.19 3.16
C ILE A 98 0.30 15.65 2.05
N TYR A 99 0.10 16.87 1.53
CA TYR A 99 1.04 17.44 0.57
C TYR A 99 2.26 18.04 1.27
N ILE A 100 3.46 17.61 0.87
CA ILE A 100 4.71 18.00 1.53
C ILE A 100 5.76 18.51 0.53
N TYR A 101 6.71 19.29 1.05
CA TYR A 101 7.96 19.60 0.36
C TYR A 101 9.13 19.68 1.35
N LYS A 102 10.36 19.66 0.83
CA LYS A 102 11.57 19.70 1.66
C LYS A 102 11.65 20.95 2.54
N ASN A 103 11.92 20.76 3.82
CA ASN A 103 12.08 21.85 4.76
C ASN A 103 13.26 22.76 4.39
N ILE A 104 12.98 24.07 4.32
CA ILE A 104 13.98 25.11 4.06
C ILE A 104 14.80 25.46 5.31
N ASN A 105 14.21 25.27 6.50
CA ASN A 105 14.88 25.52 7.76
C ASN A 105 15.73 24.31 8.15
N LYS A 106 17.05 24.39 7.91
CA LYS A 106 17.99 23.29 8.16
C LYS A 106 18.32 23.05 9.64
N SER A 107 17.90 23.94 10.54
CA SER A 107 18.04 23.72 11.98
C SER A 107 16.86 22.95 12.59
N SER A 108 15.78 22.73 11.84
CA SER A 108 14.66 21.88 12.25
C SER A 108 15.06 20.41 12.19
N SER A 109 14.54 19.60 13.12
CA SER A 109 14.65 18.13 13.05
C SER A 109 13.79 17.53 11.95
N GLU A 110 12.68 18.19 11.60
CA GLU A 110 11.75 17.75 10.57
C GLU A 110 12.33 17.99 9.18
N LEU A 111 12.34 16.93 8.37
CA LEU A 111 12.90 16.94 7.02
C LEU A 111 11.96 17.61 6.00
N TYR A 112 10.66 17.61 6.29
CA TYR A 112 9.61 18.10 5.40
C TYR A 112 8.63 19.00 6.15
N VAL A 113 7.90 19.81 5.39
CA VAL A 113 6.84 20.68 5.91
C VAL A 113 5.54 20.40 5.16
N ALA A 114 4.43 20.47 5.88
CA ALA A 114 3.06 20.32 5.39
C ALA A 114 2.31 21.65 5.61
N PRO A 115 2.41 22.59 4.67
CA PRO A 115 1.79 23.92 4.80
C PRO A 115 0.27 23.87 4.68
N ASP A 116 -0.26 22.85 4.01
CA ASP A 116 -1.68 22.57 3.83
C ASP A 116 -2.07 21.32 4.63
N ASP A 117 -3.36 20.98 4.65
CA ASP A 117 -3.88 19.75 5.26
C ASP A 117 -3.70 19.67 6.79
N SER A 118 -3.65 20.80 7.50
CA SER A 118 -3.46 20.82 8.97
C SER A 118 -4.48 19.96 9.73
N ALA A 119 -5.74 19.90 9.27
CA ALA A 119 -6.76 19.05 9.88
C ALA A 119 -6.46 17.56 9.70
N VAL A 120 -5.92 17.17 8.54
CA VAL A 120 -5.51 15.79 8.23
C VAL A 120 -4.29 15.41 9.06
N TYR A 121 -3.28 16.28 9.13
CA TYR A 121 -2.10 16.09 9.98
C TYR A 121 -2.53 15.83 11.44
N LYS A 122 -3.36 16.73 11.98
CA LYS A 122 -3.85 16.64 13.36
C LYS A 122 -4.72 15.41 13.59
N ALA A 123 -5.50 14.97 12.60
CA ALA A 123 -6.27 13.74 12.70
C ALA A 123 -5.35 12.50 12.80
N TYR A 124 -4.29 12.41 11.99
CA TYR A 124 -3.31 11.31 12.10
C TYR A 124 -2.57 11.35 13.45
N GLU A 125 -2.18 12.53 13.92
CA GLU A 125 -1.57 12.72 15.23
C GLU A 125 -2.50 12.25 16.36
N ASN A 126 -3.77 12.67 16.35
CA ASN A 126 -4.78 12.28 17.35
C ASN A 126 -5.04 10.77 17.36
N LEU A 127 -5.06 10.15 16.17
CA LEU A 127 -5.22 8.70 16.04
C LEU A 127 -3.95 7.93 16.41
N ARG A 128 -2.81 8.62 16.59
CA ARG A 128 -1.47 8.04 16.81
C ARG A 128 -1.03 7.13 15.67
N ILE A 129 -1.29 7.59 14.44
CA ILE A 129 -0.80 6.95 13.21
C ILE A 129 0.58 7.54 12.89
N GLU A 130 1.60 6.69 12.93
CA GLU A 130 2.99 7.13 12.80
C GLU A 130 3.44 7.27 11.34
N VAL A 131 2.89 6.49 10.42
CA VAL A 131 3.30 6.49 9.01
C VAL A 131 2.09 6.83 8.14
N VAL A 132 2.16 7.99 7.48
CA VAL A 132 1.04 8.59 6.77
C VAL A 132 1.27 8.62 5.26
N PRO A 133 0.21 8.55 4.44
CA PRO A 133 0.31 8.73 3.00
C PRO A 133 0.60 10.20 2.67
N VAL A 134 1.56 10.44 1.77
CA VAL A 134 2.01 11.79 1.41
C VAL A 134 2.11 11.96 -0.10
N VAL A 135 1.92 13.21 -0.54
CA VAL A 135 2.28 13.67 -1.88
C VAL A 135 3.49 14.58 -1.75
N ALA A 136 4.68 14.03 -2.01
CA ALA A 136 5.89 14.83 -2.01
C ALA A 136 6.02 15.60 -3.33
N LEU A 137 5.93 16.92 -3.25
CA LEU A 137 6.06 17.82 -4.40
C LEU A 137 7.52 18.00 -4.85
N ASP A 138 8.43 17.15 -4.41
CA ASP A 138 9.83 17.06 -4.83
C ASP A 138 10.17 15.60 -5.14
N THR A 139 10.85 15.34 -6.25
CA THR A 139 11.22 13.97 -6.65
C THR A 139 12.59 13.54 -6.11
N SER A 140 13.40 14.48 -5.63
CA SER A 140 14.74 14.22 -5.09
C SER A 140 14.73 13.98 -3.59
N ILE A 141 13.85 13.11 -3.09
CA ILE A 141 13.73 12.82 -1.65
C ILE A 141 14.40 11.51 -1.29
N GLU A 142 14.87 11.41 -0.04
CA GLU A 142 15.21 10.11 0.53
C GLU A 142 13.91 9.38 0.89
N LEU A 143 13.81 8.13 0.43
CA LEU A 143 12.58 7.35 0.48
C LEU A 143 12.60 6.36 1.64
N GLU A 144 11.69 6.56 2.59
CA GLU A 144 11.42 5.60 3.67
C GLU A 144 10.64 4.38 3.18
N GLU A 145 9.82 4.56 2.15
CA GLU A 145 9.10 3.54 1.41
C GLU A 145 9.23 3.82 -0.09
N SER A 146 8.99 2.82 -0.94
CA SER A 146 8.96 3.05 -2.38
C SER A 146 7.91 4.10 -2.76
N ALA A 147 7.90 4.60 -3.99
CA ALA A 147 6.97 5.63 -4.41
C ALA A 147 6.41 5.40 -5.81
N TYR A 148 5.19 5.89 -6.03
CA TYR A 148 4.68 6.14 -7.37
C TYR A 148 5.04 7.54 -7.79
N GLN A 149 5.68 7.69 -8.93
CA GLN A 149 5.89 8.98 -9.54
C GLN A 149 4.66 9.35 -10.36
N VAL A 150 4.04 10.47 -10.00
CA VAL A 150 2.81 10.94 -10.62
C VAL A 150 3.01 12.27 -11.31
N LYS A 151 2.24 12.47 -12.38
CA LYS A 151 2.25 13.69 -13.17
C LYS A 151 0.82 14.08 -13.52
N ASN A 152 0.53 15.38 -13.43
CA ASN A 152 -0.73 15.89 -13.97
C ASN A 152 -0.64 15.98 -15.49
N LEU A 153 -1.58 15.34 -16.18
CA LEU A 153 -1.59 15.22 -17.62
C LEU A 153 -2.44 16.33 -18.23
N ARG A 154 -1.90 17.00 -19.25
CA ARG A 154 -2.64 18.02 -20.00
C ARG A 154 -2.65 17.70 -21.47
N PHE A 155 -3.78 17.97 -22.12
CA PHE A 155 -3.88 17.94 -23.57
C PHE A 155 -4.37 19.31 -24.04
N LYS A 156 -3.46 20.09 -24.63
CA LYS A 156 -3.66 21.53 -24.83
C LYS A 156 -3.99 22.20 -23.48
N GLU A 157 -5.11 22.92 -23.39
CA GLU A 157 -5.54 23.59 -22.17
C GLU A 157 -6.31 22.67 -21.21
N GLU A 158 -6.78 21.51 -21.68
CA GLU A 158 -7.58 20.58 -20.89
C GLU A 158 -6.71 19.83 -19.86
N ASN A 159 -7.14 19.83 -18.59
CA ASN A 159 -6.58 18.99 -17.54
C ASN A 159 -7.21 17.61 -17.62
N LEU A 160 -6.40 16.60 -17.90
CA LEU A 160 -6.83 15.21 -18.03
C LEU A 160 -6.75 14.42 -16.71
N GLY A 161 -6.20 15.04 -15.66
CA GLY A 161 -6.03 14.44 -14.35
C GLY A 161 -4.62 13.90 -14.10
N THR A 162 -4.42 13.41 -12.88
CA THR A 162 -3.13 12.91 -12.41
C THR A 162 -3.01 11.42 -12.68
N PHE A 163 -1.87 11.01 -13.26
CA PHE A 163 -1.58 9.61 -13.58
C PHE A 163 -0.23 9.19 -13.01
N ILE A 164 -0.10 7.89 -12.75
CA ILE A 164 1.17 7.26 -12.41
C ILE A 164 1.96 7.09 -13.70
N ASP A 165 3.14 7.70 -13.73
CA ASP A 165 4.05 7.75 -14.87
C ASP A 165 5.18 6.72 -14.72
N SER A 166 5.67 6.54 -13.49
CA SER A 166 6.73 5.59 -13.17
C SER A 166 6.70 5.17 -11.70
N ILE A 167 7.60 4.24 -11.32
CA ILE A 167 7.84 3.82 -9.94
C ILE A 167 9.25 4.23 -9.53
N VAL A 168 9.43 4.53 -8.24
CA VAL A 168 10.75 4.75 -7.61
C VAL A 168 10.87 3.76 -6.46
N ALA A 169 11.73 2.76 -6.62
CA ALA A 169 11.92 1.74 -5.60
C ALA A 169 12.80 2.26 -4.46
N LYS A 170 12.43 1.95 -3.22
CA LYS A 170 13.34 2.06 -2.08
C LYS A 170 14.52 1.13 -2.30
N LYS A 171 15.72 1.58 -1.94
CA LYS A 171 16.92 0.75 -1.98
C LYS A 171 16.78 -0.42 -1.00
N GLU A 172 17.12 -1.63 -1.45
CA GLU A 172 17.17 -2.81 -0.59
C GLU A 172 18.17 -2.60 0.56
N THR A 173 17.72 -2.80 1.79
CA THR A 173 18.55 -2.68 3.00
C THR A 173 19.00 -4.03 3.55
N GLY A 174 18.44 -5.13 3.04
CA GLY A 174 18.64 -6.48 3.61
C GLY A 174 17.97 -6.68 4.97
N GLN A 175 17.13 -5.74 5.42
CA GLN A 175 16.40 -5.81 6.68
C GLN A 175 14.93 -6.06 6.42
N ALA A 176 14.33 -6.93 7.23
CA ALA A 176 12.90 -7.24 7.20
C ALA A 176 12.33 -7.27 8.62
N TYR A 177 11.03 -6.98 8.72
CA TYR A 177 10.29 -7.26 9.96
C TYR A 177 10.15 -8.76 10.14
N SER A 178 10.16 -9.19 11.40
CA SER A 178 9.99 -10.58 11.80
C SER A 178 9.16 -10.64 13.09
N VAL A 179 8.21 -11.57 13.16
CA VAL A 179 7.45 -11.90 14.38
C VAL A 179 8.27 -12.87 15.24
N LEU A 180 9.01 -13.78 14.61
CA LEU A 180 9.74 -14.85 15.30
C LEU A 180 11.16 -14.45 15.75
N GLY A 181 11.70 -13.35 15.21
CA GLY A 181 13.07 -12.90 15.42
C GLY A 181 14.09 -13.64 14.55
N GLU A 182 15.38 -13.46 14.86
CA GLU A 182 16.49 -13.98 14.04
C GLU A 182 16.64 -15.51 14.09
N LYS A 183 16.12 -16.16 15.14
CA LYS A 183 16.30 -17.60 15.38
C LYS A 183 14.97 -18.32 15.27
N ILE A 184 14.76 -18.98 14.14
CA ILE A 184 13.64 -19.89 13.92
C ILE A 184 13.98 -21.23 14.56
N SER A 185 13.13 -21.70 15.45
CA SER A 185 13.31 -23.00 16.10
C SER A 185 13.00 -24.15 15.15
N CYS A 186 13.46 -25.36 15.49
CA CYS A 186 13.06 -26.59 14.79
C CYS A 186 11.60 -27.00 15.10
N MET A 187 10.93 -26.33 16.05
CA MET A 187 9.53 -26.56 16.40
C MET A 187 8.59 -25.79 15.44
N HIS A 188 8.63 -26.15 14.14
CA HIS A 188 7.95 -25.41 13.07
C HIS A 188 6.44 -25.21 13.31
N GLN A 189 5.76 -26.16 13.96
CA GLN A 189 4.34 -26.02 14.30
C GLN A 189 4.08 -24.90 15.32
N GLU A 190 4.92 -24.79 16.34
CA GLU A 190 4.81 -23.75 17.36
C GLU A 190 5.08 -22.37 16.76
N GLU A 191 6.09 -22.28 15.89
CA GLU A 191 6.39 -21.03 15.16
C GLU A 191 5.23 -20.59 14.26
N LEU A 192 4.61 -21.52 13.54
CA LEU A 192 3.42 -21.22 12.73
C LEU A 192 2.22 -20.82 13.59
N GLU A 193 2.05 -21.39 14.78
CA GLU A 193 1.02 -20.95 15.73
C GLU A 193 1.25 -19.51 16.18
N LYS A 194 2.50 -19.12 16.49
CA LYS A 194 2.82 -17.72 16.84
C LYS A 194 2.45 -16.76 15.70
N LEU A 195 2.77 -17.10 14.45
CA LEU A 195 2.39 -16.31 13.28
C LEU A 195 0.87 -16.20 13.14
N HIS A 196 0.17 -17.32 13.28
CA HIS A 196 -1.28 -17.40 13.19
C HIS A 196 -1.98 -16.54 14.25
N VAL A 197 -1.56 -16.67 15.52
CA VAL A 197 -2.05 -15.85 16.64
C VAL A 197 -1.75 -14.38 16.40
N HIS A 198 -0.53 -14.04 15.95
CA HIS A 198 -0.15 -12.65 15.67
C HIS A 198 -1.05 -12.00 14.61
N ALA A 199 -1.24 -12.67 13.46
CA ALA A 199 -2.14 -12.19 12.42
C ALA A 199 -3.59 -12.07 12.91
N GLY A 200 -4.04 -13.03 13.71
CA GLY A 200 -5.36 -12.99 14.37
C GLY A 200 -5.54 -11.80 15.29
N LEU A 201 -4.52 -11.41 16.07
CA LEU A 201 -4.55 -10.23 16.94
C LEU A 201 -4.67 -8.94 16.13
N VAL A 202 -3.85 -8.76 15.08
CA VAL A 202 -3.91 -7.57 14.22
C VAL A 202 -5.27 -7.44 13.52
N MET A 203 -5.86 -8.57 13.13
CA MET A 203 -7.22 -8.60 12.57
C MET A 203 -8.27 -8.09 13.56
N GLN A 204 -8.14 -8.37 14.85
CA GLN A 204 -9.03 -7.84 15.87
C GLN A 204 -8.75 -6.35 16.16
N GLU A 205 -7.49 -5.93 16.16
CA GLU A 205 -7.12 -4.51 16.29
C GLU A 205 -7.75 -3.67 15.17
N LEU A 206 -7.67 -4.13 13.91
CA LEU A 206 -8.29 -3.48 12.77
C LEU A 206 -9.82 -3.36 12.92
N LYS A 207 -10.47 -4.42 13.37
CA LYS A 207 -11.93 -4.41 13.63
C LYS A 207 -12.32 -3.38 14.68
N ARG A 208 -11.54 -3.23 15.75
CA ARG A 208 -11.80 -2.23 16.80
C ARG A 208 -11.50 -0.81 16.34
N PHE A 209 -10.51 -0.63 15.48
CA PHE A 209 -10.19 0.66 14.89
C PHE A 209 -11.27 1.13 13.92
N HIS A 210 -11.84 0.20 13.15
CA HIS A 210 -12.84 0.52 12.15
C HIS A 210 -14.11 1.10 12.77
N SER A 211 -14.56 2.24 12.26
CA SER A 211 -15.86 2.83 12.57
C SER A 211 -16.83 2.67 11.40
N ASP A 212 -18.13 2.73 11.72
CA ASP A 212 -19.19 2.69 10.73
C ASP A 212 -19.06 3.77 9.65
N TYR A 213 -19.69 3.45 8.53
CA TYR A 213 -19.31 3.92 7.20
C TYR A 213 -19.97 5.25 6.83
N ILE A 214 -19.15 6.27 6.53
CA ILE A 214 -19.67 7.61 6.19
C ILE A 214 -19.75 7.83 4.65
N SER A 215 -18.93 7.16 3.83
CA SER A 215 -18.60 7.76 2.51
C SER A 215 -18.19 6.84 1.34
N GLY A 216 -18.46 5.53 1.37
CA GLY A 216 -18.35 4.74 0.12
C GLY A 216 -17.00 4.08 -0.18
N LEU A 217 -15.95 4.26 0.63
CA LEU A 217 -14.62 3.66 0.40
C LEU A 217 -14.34 2.45 1.34
N HIS A 218 -14.06 1.29 0.77
CA HIS A 218 -13.94 0.03 1.50
C HIS A 218 -12.50 -0.44 1.78
N TYR A 219 -11.58 0.47 2.12
CA TYR A 219 -10.16 0.10 2.33
C TYR A 219 -9.95 -0.89 3.48
N HIS A 220 -10.51 -0.60 4.66
CA HIS A 220 -10.37 -1.47 5.83
C HIS A 220 -10.96 -2.86 5.59
N GLN A 221 -11.96 -2.99 4.71
CA GLN A 221 -12.49 -4.30 4.33
C GLN A 221 -11.49 -5.07 3.45
N THR A 222 -10.75 -4.39 2.57
CA THR A 222 -9.62 -5.00 1.84
C THR A 222 -8.53 -5.45 2.82
N LEU A 223 -8.14 -4.59 3.78
CA LEU A 223 -7.15 -4.94 4.81
C LEU A 223 -7.60 -6.14 5.65
N PHE A 224 -8.87 -6.16 6.05
CA PHE A 224 -9.47 -7.27 6.78
C PHE A 224 -9.46 -8.55 5.95
N SER A 225 -9.81 -8.48 4.66
CA SER A 225 -9.77 -9.62 3.75
C SER A 225 -8.36 -10.20 3.61
N ILE A 226 -7.33 -9.35 3.56
CA ILE A 226 -5.92 -9.78 3.51
C ILE A 226 -5.53 -10.52 4.79
N LEU A 227 -5.86 -9.96 5.96
CA LEU A 227 -5.57 -10.61 7.25
C LEU A 227 -6.33 -11.91 7.44
N TYR A 228 -7.61 -11.93 7.07
CA TYR A 228 -8.43 -13.13 7.14
C TYR A 228 -7.85 -14.23 6.26
N ARG A 229 -7.47 -13.90 5.02
CA ARG A 229 -6.83 -14.86 4.10
C ARG A 229 -5.46 -15.32 4.61
N LEU A 230 -4.68 -14.43 5.21
CA LEU A 230 -3.39 -14.77 5.84
C LEU A 230 -3.59 -15.78 6.99
N VAL A 231 -4.57 -15.54 7.86
CA VAL A 231 -4.94 -16.45 8.96
C VAL A 231 -5.38 -17.82 8.42
N GLU A 232 -6.25 -17.86 7.41
CA GLU A 232 -6.66 -19.12 6.77
C GLU A 232 -5.47 -19.88 6.16
N ASN A 233 -4.59 -19.18 5.45
CA ASN A 233 -3.42 -19.80 4.84
C ASN A 233 -2.44 -20.33 5.89
N LEU A 234 -2.17 -19.60 6.97
CA LEU A 234 -1.33 -20.05 8.07
C LEU A 234 -1.91 -21.29 8.76
N GLN A 235 -3.22 -21.29 9.02
CA GLN A 235 -3.91 -22.45 9.58
C GLN A 235 -3.84 -23.67 8.64
N ALA A 236 -4.06 -23.47 7.35
CA ALA A 236 -3.97 -24.54 6.34
C ALA A 236 -2.54 -25.10 6.25
N ILE A 237 -1.52 -24.24 6.21
CA ILE A 237 -0.11 -24.64 6.19
C ILE A 237 0.25 -25.45 7.43
N LYS A 238 -0.19 -25.03 8.62
CA LYS A 238 0.02 -25.77 9.87
C LYS A 238 -0.56 -27.18 9.80
N LEU A 239 -1.80 -27.31 9.32
CA LEU A 239 -2.46 -28.61 9.14
C LEU A 239 -1.73 -29.48 8.11
N LEU A 240 -1.27 -28.91 7.00
CA LEU A 240 -0.53 -29.64 5.97
C LEU A 240 0.80 -30.16 6.52
N ILE A 241 1.58 -29.33 7.21
CA ILE A 241 2.85 -29.73 7.82
C ILE A 241 2.64 -30.80 8.89
N ALA A 242 1.61 -30.66 9.74
CA ALA A 242 1.27 -31.67 10.74
C ALA A 242 0.95 -33.05 10.14
N ASN A 243 0.51 -33.09 8.88
CA ASN A 243 0.21 -34.31 8.14
C ASN A 243 1.28 -34.64 7.09
N ASN A 244 2.47 -34.04 7.17
CA ASN A 244 3.61 -34.23 6.26
C ASN A 244 3.38 -33.81 4.79
N TYR A 245 2.40 -32.95 4.52
CA TYR A 245 2.11 -32.39 3.18
C TYR A 245 2.88 -31.08 2.92
N TYR A 246 4.21 -31.12 3.02
CA TYR A 246 5.07 -29.93 2.94
C TYR A 246 5.03 -29.23 1.57
N TYR A 247 5.02 -30.00 0.48
CA TYR A 247 4.97 -29.44 -0.88
C TYR A 247 3.70 -28.61 -1.11
N GLN A 248 2.55 -29.09 -0.63
CA GLN A 248 1.30 -28.34 -0.67
C GLN A 248 1.36 -27.07 0.18
N ALA A 249 2.08 -27.10 1.31
CA ALA A 249 2.30 -25.93 2.14
C ALA A 249 3.16 -24.87 1.42
N VAL A 250 4.17 -25.28 0.64
CA VAL A 250 4.99 -24.38 -0.19
C VAL A 250 4.16 -23.68 -1.27
N CYS A 251 3.18 -24.36 -1.88
CA CYS A 251 2.24 -23.72 -2.80
C CYS A 251 1.45 -22.57 -2.15
N LEU A 252 1.04 -22.76 -0.88
CA LEU A 252 0.34 -21.72 -0.12
C LEU A 252 1.26 -20.55 0.28
N LEU A 253 2.56 -20.79 0.51
CA LEU A 253 3.54 -19.72 0.69
C LEU A 253 3.56 -18.79 -0.52
N ARG A 254 3.64 -19.33 -1.76
CA ARG A 254 3.65 -18.51 -2.98
C ARG A 254 2.41 -17.64 -3.09
N SER A 255 1.24 -18.21 -2.88
CA SER A 255 -0.03 -17.46 -2.89
C SER A 255 -0.05 -16.36 -1.83
N THR A 256 0.45 -16.65 -0.63
CA THR A 256 0.54 -15.69 0.48
C THR A 256 1.52 -14.55 0.16
N TYR A 257 2.64 -14.87 -0.47
CA TYR A 257 3.63 -13.87 -0.89
C TYR A 257 3.07 -12.93 -1.97
N GLU A 258 2.42 -13.45 -3.01
CA GLU A 258 1.80 -12.64 -4.06
C GLU A 258 0.70 -11.72 -3.51
N MET A 259 -0.13 -12.23 -2.59
CA MET A 259 -1.09 -11.41 -1.84
C MET A 259 -0.40 -10.28 -1.07
N SER A 260 0.77 -10.54 -0.46
CA SER A 260 1.54 -9.51 0.25
C SER A 260 2.08 -8.41 -0.66
N LEU A 261 2.29 -8.72 -1.95
CA LEU A 261 2.74 -7.76 -2.94
C LEU A 261 1.57 -6.86 -3.37
N ASP A 262 0.41 -7.45 -3.64
CA ASP A 262 -0.83 -6.70 -3.93
C ASP A 262 -1.24 -5.80 -2.77
N PHE A 263 -1.15 -6.31 -1.54
CA PHE A 263 -1.34 -5.52 -0.34
C PHE A 263 -0.39 -4.32 -0.30
N TYR A 264 0.91 -4.53 -0.54
CA TYR A 264 1.89 -3.46 -0.39
C TYR A 264 1.69 -2.33 -1.41
N VAL A 265 1.37 -2.67 -2.66
CA VAL A 265 1.09 -1.66 -3.70
C VAL A 265 -0.19 -0.88 -3.40
N ASP A 266 -1.24 -1.52 -2.86
CA ASP A 266 -2.43 -0.82 -2.37
C ASP A 266 -2.09 0.07 -1.17
N TRP A 267 -1.38 -0.50 -0.19
CA TRP A 267 -0.99 0.19 1.04
C TRP A 267 -0.23 1.47 0.76
N LEU A 268 0.66 1.47 -0.23
CA LEU A 268 1.48 2.64 -0.54
C LEU A 268 0.66 3.85 -1.02
N ALA A 269 -0.42 3.64 -1.76
CA ALA A 269 -1.30 4.70 -2.28
C ALA A 269 -2.75 4.21 -2.42
N PRO A 270 -3.47 4.00 -1.29
CA PRO A 270 -4.68 3.18 -1.23
C PRO A 270 -5.89 3.81 -1.92
N GLU A 271 -5.93 5.12 -2.05
CA GLU A 271 -7.02 5.83 -2.75
C GLU A 271 -6.78 5.94 -4.25
N GLN A 272 -5.54 5.74 -4.73
CA GLN A 272 -5.19 5.78 -6.15
C GLN A 272 -5.09 4.38 -6.75
N ILE A 273 -4.48 3.43 -6.03
CA ILE A 273 -4.19 2.08 -6.52
C ILE A 273 -5.38 1.12 -6.33
N GLY A 274 -6.18 1.32 -5.28
CA GLY A 274 -7.30 0.42 -4.95
C GLY A 274 -8.28 0.23 -6.11
N PHE A 275 -8.58 1.29 -6.86
CA PHE A 275 -9.40 1.20 -8.08
C PHE A 275 -8.76 0.31 -9.14
N TRP A 276 -7.46 0.48 -9.42
CA TRP A 276 -6.77 -0.28 -10.44
C TRP A 276 -6.65 -1.76 -10.10
N LEU A 277 -6.43 -2.10 -8.83
CA LEU A 277 -6.49 -3.49 -8.35
C LEU A 277 -7.88 -4.09 -8.54
N GLN A 278 -8.94 -3.32 -8.26
CA GLN A 278 -10.32 -3.75 -8.48
C GLN A 278 -10.64 -3.96 -9.97
N VAL A 279 -10.10 -3.14 -10.87
CA VAL A 279 -10.21 -3.31 -12.32
C VAL A 279 -9.50 -4.58 -12.77
N HIS A 280 -8.24 -4.76 -12.35
CA HIS A 280 -7.43 -5.93 -12.69
C HIS A 280 -8.07 -7.25 -12.23
N ALA A 281 -8.74 -7.25 -11.08
CA ALA A 281 -9.44 -8.43 -10.56
C ALA A 281 -10.70 -8.81 -11.35
N ARG A 282 -11.27 -7.90 -12.16
CA ARG A 282 -12.56 -8.09 -12.84
C ARG A 282 -12.46 -8.19 -14.35
N ILE A 283 -11.40 -7.63 -14.93
CA ILE A 283 -11.28 -7.45 -16.36
C ILE A 283 -9.88 -7.89 -16.76
N ASP A 284 -9.80 -8.75 -17.77
CA ASP A 284 -8.54 -9.17 -18.36
C ASP A 284 -7.98 -8.11 -19.33
N ARG A 285 -6.83 -8.39 -19.95
CA ARG A 285 -6.18 -7.42 -20.83
C ARG A 285 -7.02 -7.10 -22.08
N VAL A 286 -7.81 -8.05 -22.56
CA VAL A 286 -8.69 -7.87 -23.73
C VAL A 286 -9.86 -6.97 -23.34
N GLY A 287 -10.57 -7.30 -22.27
CA GLY A 287 -11.67 -6.50 -21.75
C GLY A 287 -11.23 -5.09 -21.37
N PHE A 288 -10.01 -4.91 -20.85
CA PHE A 288 -9.49 -3.60 -20.51
C PHE A 288 -9.33 -2.71 -21.76
N LYS A 289 -8.80 -3.27 -22.86
CA LYS A 289 -8.70 -2.57 -24.14
C LYS A 289 -10.09 -2.19 -24.67
N MET A 290 -11.05 -3.11 -24.62
CA MET A 290 -12.42 -2.84 -25.06
C MET A 290 -13.09 -1.74 -24.21
N ALA A 291 -12.92 -1.77 -22.89
CA ALA A 291 -13.43 -0.73 -21.99
C ALA A 291 -12.83 0.64 -22.30
N MET A 292 -11.53 0.68 -22.62
CA MET A 292 -10.83 1.89 -23.03
C MET A 292 -11.33 2.45 -24.37
N GLU A 293 -11.61 1.58 -25.34
CA GLU A 293 -12.19 1.96 -26.64
C GLU A 293 -13.61 2.51 -26.49
N LEU A 294 -14.44 1.88 -25.65
CA LEU A 294 -15.82 2.30 -25.38
C LEU A 294 -15.88 3.63 -24.61
N ALA A 295 -14.99 3.83 -23.62
CA ALA A 295 -14.97 5.04 -22.81
C ALA A 295 -14.45 6.28 -23.56
N HIS A 296 -13.74 6.08 -24.67
CA HIS A 296 -13.08 7.13 -25.43
C HIS A 296 -13.35 6.98 -26.93
N PRO A 297 -14.58 7.23 -27.40
CA PRO A 297 -14.93 7.15 -28.82
C PRO A 297 -14.05 8.11 -29.66
N LYS A 298 -13.85 7.76 -30.94
CA LYS A 298 -12.79 8.27 -31.85
C LYS A 298 -12.74 9.79 -32.11
N GLU A 299 -13.57 10.59 -31.45
CA GLU A 299 -13.69 12.05 -31.64
C GLU A 299 -12.37 12.80 -31.42
N ASN A 300 -11.45 12.29 -30.60
CA ASN A 300 -10.10 12.85 -30.46
C ASN A 300 -9.04 11.73 -30.29
N SER A 301 -8.67 11.09 -31.40
CA SER A 301 -7.77 9.93 -31.42
C SER A 301 -6.41 10.16 -30.73
N LYS A 302 -5.82 11.36 -30.83
CA LYS A 302 -4.55 11.68 -30.18
C LYS A 302 -4.67 11.75 -28.66
N LYS A 303 -5.69 12.46 -28.15
CA LYS A 303 -5.99 12.53 -26.71
C LYS A 303 -6.30 11.14 -26.14
N ASN A 304 -7.13 10.38 -26.84
CA ASN A 304 -7.56 9.05 -26.39
C ASN A 304 -6.39 8.06 -26.37
N LYS A 305 -5.50 8.10 -27.37
CA LYS A 305 -4.27 7.31 -27.38
C LYS A 305 -3.38 7.64 -26.18
N PHE A 306 -3.19 8.92 -25.89
CA PHE A 306 -2.36 9.36 -24.77
C PHE A 306 -2.93 8.93 -23.41
N LEU A 307 -4.25 9.07 -23.21
CA LEU A 307 -4.95 8.57 -22.02
C LEU A 307 -4.84 7.04 -21.88
N ALA A 308 -4.95 6.32 -23.00
CA ALA A 308 -4.87 4.87 -23.00
C ALA A 308 -3.47 4.36 -22.65
N GLU A 309 -2.42 5.02 -23.12
CA GLU A 309 -1.03 4.69 -22.76
C GLU A 309 -0.80 4.84 -21.26
N GLN A 310 -1.24 5.96 -20.67
CA GLN A 310 -1.09 6.23 -19.23
C GLN A 310 -1.88 5.26 -18.35
N LYS A 311 -3.14 4.99 -18.69
CA LYS A 311 -3.97 4.01 -17.99
C LYS A 311 -3.43 2.57 -18.14
N SER A 312 -2.89 2.24 -19.31
CA SER A 312 -2.27 0.93 -19.56
C SER A 312 -1.02 0.72 -18.73
N TYR A 313 -0.24 1.77 -18.45
CA TYR A 313 0.92 1.67 -17.57
C TYR A 313 0.53 1.13 -16.19
N CYS A 314 -0.47 1.76 -15.55
CA CYS A 314 -0.98 1.34 -14.23
C CYS A 314 -1.48 -0.12 -14.26
N TYR A 315 -2.27 -0.46 -15.28
CA TYR A 315 -2.80 -1.82 -15.44
C TYR A 315 -1.68 -2.87 -15.58
N ASN A 316 -0.69 -2.61 -16.45
CA ASN A 316 0.43 -3.54 -16.69
C ASN A 316 1.37 -3.65 -15.48
N LEU A 317 1.55 -2.57 -14.72
CA LEU A 317 2.35 -2.57 -13.50
C LEU A 317 1.77 -3.55 -12.47
N LEU A 318 0.45 -3.52 -12.27
CA LEU A 318 -0.24 -4.35 -11.27
C LEU A 318 -0.42 -5.80 -11.70
N SER A 319 -0.48 -6.07 -13.01
CA SER A 319 -0.58 -7.43 -13.55
C SER A 319 0.72 -8.22 -13.45
N ASN A 320 1.86 -7.56 -13.23
CA ASN A 320 3.17 -8.20 -13.18
C ASN A 320 3.68 -8.32 -11.74
N VAL A 321 3.79 -9.56 -11.24
CA VAL A 321 4.31 -9.84 -9.89
C VAL A 321 5.74 -9.32 -9.70
N SER A 322 6.60 -9.47 -10.71
CA SER A 322 7.97 -8.98 -10.63
C SER A 322 8.07 -7.45 -10.49
N SER A 323 7.16 -6.71 -11.13
CA SER A 323 7.10 -5.25 -11.01
C SER A 323 6.63 -4.83 -9.62
N LYS A 324 5.68 -5.57 -9.02
CA LYS A 324 5.26 -5.35 -7.63
C LYS A 324 6.37 -5.71 -6.63
N ALA A 325 7.17 -6.74 -6.94
CA ALA A 325 8.33 -7.11 -6.13
C ALA A 325 9.42 -6.02 -6.13
N ILE A 326 9.68 -5.37 -7.27
CA ILE A 326 10.61 -4.22 -7.36
C ILE A 326 10.16 -3.07 -6.44
N LEU A 327 8.85 -2.84 -6.34
CA LEU A 327 8.30 -1.83 -5.42
C LEU A 327 8.41 -2.28 -3.95
N SER A 328 8.32 -3.57 -3.67
CA SER A 328 8.33 -4.10 -2.30
C SER A 328 9.63 -3.75 -1.57
N PRO A 329 9.59 -3.40 -0.27
CA PRO A 329 10.79 -3.14 0.53
C PRO A 329 11.68 -4.38 0.70
N LEU A 330 11.10 -5.57 0.55
CA LEU A 330 11.82 -6.85 0.54
C LEU A 330 12.61 -7.04 -0.76
N GLY A 331 12.31 -6.26 -1.79
CA GLY A 331 13.09 -6.20 -3.01
C GLY A 331 12.94 -7.40 -3.94
N ARG A 332 13.80 -7.39 -4.97
CA ARG A 332 13.88 -8.43 -5.98
C ARG A 332 14.55 -9.69 -5.44
N SER A 333 15.53 -9.52 -4.54
CA SER A 333 16.25 -10.63 -3.92
C SER A 333 15.30 -11.60 -3.20
N PHE A 334 14.42 -11.10 -2.33
CA PHE A 334 13.43 -11.93 -1.64
C PHE A 334 12.38 -12.53 -2.60
N TYR A 335 12.02 -11.81 -3.67
CA TYR A 335 11.16 -12.37 -4.71
C TYR A 335 11.80 -13.60 -5.35
N ASP A 336 13.07 -13.50 -5.76
CA ASP A 336 13.78 -14.60 -6.42
C ASP A 336 13.96 -15.79 -5.45
N GLU A 337 14.16 -15.54 -4.15
CA GLU A 337 14.20 -16.58 -3.12
C GLU A 337 12.88 -17.34 -3.00
N VAL A 338 11.76 -16.64 -2.80
CA VAL A 338 10.43 -17.28 -2.69
C VAL A 338 10.05 -18.00 -3.98
N TYR A 339 10.32 -17.38 -5.14
CA TYR A 339 9.97 -17.97 -6.43
C TYR A 339 10.84 -19.17 -6.77
N THR A 340 12.16 -19.14 -6.51
CA THR A 340 13.02 -20.31 -6.71
C THR A 340 12.55 -21.46 -5.83
N PHE A 341 12.41 -21.22 -4.52
CA PHE A 341 11.99 -22.23 -3.54
C PHE A 341 10.61 -22.83 -3.86
N SER A 342 9.65 -22.03 -4.33
CA SER A 342 8.31 -22.53 -4.65
C SER A 342 8.19 -23.10 -6.07
N SER A 343 9.01 -22.68 -7.02
CA SER A 343 8.93 -23.15 -8.41
C SER A 343 9.32 -24.61 -8.55
N GLU A 344 10.30 -25.07 -7.76
CA GLU A 344 10.69 -26.49 -7.65
C GLU A 344 9.52 -27.39 -7.27
N VAL A 345 8.49 -26.85 -6.63
CA VAL A 345 7.34 -27.60 -6.13
C VAL A 345 6.09 -27.40 -7.00
N VAL A 346 5.87 -26.17 -7.46
CA VAL A 346 4.65 -25.77 -8.18
C VAL A 346 4.65 -26.29 -9.62
N HIS A 347 5.81 -26.36 -10.27
CA HIS A 347 5.93 -26.95 -11.59
C HIS A 347 6.22 -28.43 -11.40
N GLN A 348 5.36 -29.35 -11.88
CA GLN A 348 5.67 -30.78 -11.91
C GLN A 348 6.79 -31.07 -12.93
N ASP A 349 8.00 -30.66 -12.58
CA ASP A 349 9.21 -30.85 -13.34
C ASP A 349 9.81 -32.24 -13.05
N PHE A 350 11.00 -32.49 -13.60
CA PHE A 350 11.67 -33.77 -13.39
C PHE A 350 12.13 -33.98 -11.95
N ASN A 351 12.46 -32.92 -11.21
CA ASN A 351 12.85 -33.03 -9.80
C ASN A 351 11.68 -33.56 -8.96
N MET A 352 10.47 -33.02 -9.16
CA MET A 352 9.28 -33.54 -8.46
C MET A 352 8.91 -34.97 -8.87
N LYS A 353 9.16 -35.36 -10.13
CA LYS A 353 8.97 -36.74 -10.58
C LYS A 353 9.95 -37.70 -9.91
N GLU A 354 11.20 -37.30 -9.73
CA GLU A 354 12.20 -38.08 -9.00
C GLU A 354 11.83 -38.23 -7.53
N ILE A 355 11.39 -37.15 -6.88
CA ILE A 355 10.88 -37.19 -5.50
C ILE A 355 9.71 -38.17 -5.37
N TYR A 356 8.74 -38.14 -6.28
CA TYR A 356 7.59 -39.04 -6.23
C TYR A 356 7.91 -40.48 -6.64
N SER A 357 8.93 -40.70 -7.49
CA SER A 357 9.38 -42.06 -7.81
C SER A 357 10.02 -42.75 -6.61
N VAL A 358 10.72 -42.00 -5.75
CA VAL A 358 11.21 -42.49 -4.46
C VAL A 358 10.05 -42.93 -3.56
N LEU A 359 8.97 -42.13 -3.48
CA LEU A 359 7.77 -42.48 -2.70
C LEU A 359 7.01 -43.70 -3.24
N MET A 360 7.14 -43.99 -4.54
CA MET A 360 6.60 -45.23 -5.12
C MET A 360 7.36 -46.46 -4.60
N GLY A 361 8.67 -46.36 -4.39
CA GLY A 361 9.51 -47.42 -3.85
C GLY A 361 9.45 -47.57 -2.32
N ASP A 362 9.35 -46.45 -1.61
CA ASP A 362 9.15 -46.39 -0.16
C ASP A 362 8.15 -45.27 0.20
N PRO A 363 6.88 -45.62 0.45
CA PRO A 363 5.84 -44.64 0.79
C PRO A 363 6.10 -43.86 2.09
N ASN A 364 7.01 -44.32 2.96
CA ASN A 364 7.34 -43.67 4.22
C ASN A 364 8.60 -42.80 4.14
N CYS A 365 9.25 -42.72 2.97
CA CYS A 365 10.44 -41.92 2.80
C CYS A 365 10.13 -40.42 3.02
N LYS A 366 10.90 -39.76 3.90
CA LYS A 366 10.83 -38.31 4.06
C LYS A 366 11.61 -37.63 2.94
N THR A 367 10.89 -37.12 1.95
CA THR A 367 11.49 -36.41 0.80
C THR A 367 11.66 -34.91 1.02
N PHE A 368 11.01 -34.35 2.04
CA PHE A 368 11.14 -32.95 2.44
C PHE A 368 12.08 -32.80 3.63
N ASN A 369 13.16 -32.03 3.48
CA ASN A 369 14.18 -31.87 4.52
C ASN A 369 13.82 -30.78 5.55
N GLU A 370 14.48 -30.81 6.71
CA GLU A 370 14.26 -29.86 7.81
C GLU A 370 14.65 -28.42 7.45
N GLU A 371 15.64 -28.26 6.57
CA GLU A 371 16.09 -26.97 6.06
C GLU A 371 15.02 -26.28 5.19
N ALA A 372 14.31 -27.03 4.35
CA ALA A 372 13.20 -26.53 3.54
C ALA A 372 12.01 -26.15 4.42
N ALA A 373 11.75 -26.89 5.50
CA ALA A 373 10.70 -26.53 6.46
C ALA A 373 11.05 -25.24 7.21
N THR A 374 12.30 -25.08 7.62
CA THR A 374 12.82 -23.85 8.23
C THR A 374 12.73 -22.67 7.25
N THR A 375 13.07 -22.90 5.98
CA THR A 375 12.94 -21.89 4.91
C THR A 375 11.49 -21.46 4.70
N LEU A 376 10.55 -22.40 4.65
CA LEU A 376 9.12 -22.13 4.55
C LEU A 376 8.64 -21.25 5.70
N VAL A 377 8.97 -21.61 6.95
CA VAL A 377 8.60 -20.84 8.15
C VAL A 377 9.21 -19.44 8.11
N ARG A 378 10.49 -19.30 7.71
CA ARG A 378 11.17 -18.01 7.57
C ARG A 378 10.48 -17.08 6.57
N CYS A 379 10.16 -17.60 5.40
CA CYS A 379 9.47 -16.82 4.38
C CYS A 379 8.08 -16.39 4.86
N LEU A 380 7.34 -17.28 5.53
CA LEU A 380 6.03 -16.96 6.12
C LEU A 380 6.13 -15.92 7.22
N ASP A 381 7.16 -15.98 8.07
CA ASP A 381 7.41 -15.01 9.12
C ASP A 381 7.63 -13.61 8.54
N ILE A 382 8.56 -13.47 7.60
CA ILE A 382 8.85 -12.19 6.94
C ILE A 382 7.61 -11.62 6.25
N VAL A 383 6.86 -12.46 5.53
CA VAL A 383 5.62 -12.03 4.83
C VAL A 383 4.52 -11.64 5.82
N THR A 384 4.32 -12.42 6.88
CA THR A 384 3.34 -12.15 7.92
C THR A 384 3.67 -10.86 8.66
N ALA A 385 4.93 -10.69 9.06
CA ALA A 385 5.42 -9.49 9.73
C ALA A 385 5.26 -8.25 8.84
N LYS A 386 5.61 -8.34 7.54
CA LYS A 386 5.42 -7.27 6.56
C LYS A 386 3.96 -6.81 6.49
N ILE A 387 3.01 -7.74 6.41
CA ILE A 387 1.57 -7.45 6.34
C ILE A 387 1.10 -6.83 7.66
N CYS A 388 1.33 -7.52 8.77
CA CYS A 388 0.83 -7.14 10.09
C CYS A 388 1.39 -5.80 10.55
N HIS A 389 2.68 -5.55 10.35
CA HIS A 389 3.33 -4.29 10.71
C HIS A 389 2.73 -3.10 9.95
N ARG A 390 2.53 -3.22 8.63
CA ARG A 390 1.96 -2.14 7.80
C ARG A 390 0.49 -1.88 8.06
N ILE A 391 -0.29 -2.92 8.35
CA ILE A 391 -1.67 -2.72 8.78
C ILE A 391 -1.70 -2.02 10.15
N ARG A 392 -0.80 -2.38 11.07
CA ARG A 392 -0.62 -1.64 12.33
C ARG A 392 -0.24 -0.18 12.14
N GLN A 393 0.63 0.13 11.17
CA GLN A 393 0.92 1.52 10.82
C GLN A 393 -0.34 2.27 10.33
N ASP A 394 -1.33 1.57 9.78
CA ASP A 394 -2.61 2.12 9.35
C ASP A 394 -3.65 2.24 10.46
N ILE A 395 -3.45 1.59 11.61
CA ILE A 395 -4.35 1.64 12.76
C ILE A 395 -3.55 2.15 13.95
N GLY A 396 -3.71 3.44 14.26
CA GLY A 396 -2.89 4.04 15.31
C GLY A 396 -3.17 3.44 16.69
N SER A 397 -2.25 3.68 17.62
CA SER A 397 -2.35 3.17 19.01
C SER A 397 -3.40 3.88 19.87
N GLY A 398 -4.13 4.85 19.29
CA GLY A 398 -5.19 5.62 19.95
C GLY A 398 -6.52 4.88 20.16
N ILE A 399 -6.55 3.55 20.05
CA ILE A 399 -7.70 2.76 20.49
C ILE A 399 -7.65 2.74 22.02
N GLU A 400 -8.38 3.66 22.66
CA GLU A 400 -8.63 3.56 24.10
C GLU A 400 -9.18 2.17 24.42
N ARG A 401 -8.58 1.53 25.44
CA ARG A 401 -8.99 0.23 25.97
C ARG A 401 -10.33 0.30 26.67
#